data_AF-A0A182D0P3-F1
#
_entry.id   AF-A0A182D0P3-F1
#
_cell.length_a   1.000
_cell.length_b   1.000
_cell.length_c   1.000
_cell.angle_alpha   90.00
_cell.angle_beta   90.00
_cell.angle_gamma   90.00
#
_symmetry.space_group_name_H-M   'P 1'
#
loop_
_entity.id
_entity.type
_entity.pdbx_description
1 polymer ?
#
loop_
_entity_poly.entity_id
_entity_poly.type
_entity_poly.pdbx_seq_one_letter_code
_entity_poly.pdbx_strand_id
1 'polypeptide(L)'
;MAPLQFLVFLVSLWLVVSYLLTGEGFFAATVSVVIKTVVLYTIMITGSIWERDVYGKYLFVEAFFWEDVFSMLVLALHTAYLVALYVDADPRHQMFIALAAYATYVINATQFLLKLRAARLDGAHSGAAVAQDPAIEGVAIEGAAIDPGVARLTK
;
A
#
# COMPACT_ATOMS: atom_id res chain seq x y z
N MET A 1 -8.02 0.37 3.92
CA MET A 1 -7.22 1.14 4.90
C MET A 1 -6.69 2.46 4.33
N ALA A 2 -6.33 2.55 3.05
CA ALA A 2 -5.65 3.72 2.48
C ALA A 2 -6.37 5.10 2.60
N PRO A 3 -7.70 5.23 2.35
CA PRO A 3 -8.35 6.56 2.38
C PRO A 3 -8.39 7.18 3.78
N LEU A 4 -8.70 6.38 4.80
CA LEU A 4 -8.73 6.86 6.19
C LEU A 4 -7.33 7.22 6.68
N GLN A 5 -6.33 6.39 6.37
CA GLN A 5 -4.94 6.70 6.73
C GLN A 5 -4.44 8.00 6.08
N PHE A 6 -4.85 8.26 4.84
CA PHE A 6 -4.53 9.50 4.15
C PHE A 6 -5.20 10.72 4.80
N LEU A 7 -6.47 10.60 5.22
CA LEU A 7 -7.14 11.69 5.94
C LEU A 7 -6.49 11.94 7.31
N VAL A 8 -6.17 10.88 8.06
CA VAL A 8 -5.43 10.98 9.33
C VAL A 8 -4.06 11.65 9.13
N PHE A 9 -3.39 11.35 8.02
CA PHE A 9 -2.17 12.04 7.62
C PHE A 9 -2.39 13.53 7.38
N LEU A 10 -3.40 13.93 6.59
CA LEU A 10 -3.65 15.34 6.30
C LEU A 10 -3.99 16.15 7.56
N VAL A 11 -4.80 15.60 8.46
CA VAL A 11 -5.12 16.25 9.74
C VAL A 11 -3.87 16.45 10.57
N SER A 12 -3.02 15.44 10.68
CA SER A 12 -1.77 15.54 11.44
C SER A 12 -0.77 16.52 10.80
N LEU A 13 -0.67 16.53 9.47
CA LEU A 13 0.16 17.51 8.74
C LEU A 13 -0.33 18.93 9.00
N TRP A 14 -1.65 19.16 8.94
CA TRP A 14 -2.23 20.47 9.23
C TRP A 14 -1.93 20.92 10.66
N LEU A 15 -2.07 20.03 11.67
CA LEU A 15 -1.75 20.36 13.06
C LEU A 15 -0.28 20.72 13.25
N VAL A 16 0.65 19.95 12.67
CA VAL A 16 2.10 20.21 12.75
C VAL A 16 2.45 21.55 12.10
N VAL A 17 1.94 21.82 10.89
CA VAL A 17 2.19 23.09 10.19
C VAL A 17 1.53 24.27 10.92
N SER A 18 0.31 24.10 11.42
CA SER A 18 -0.40 25.13 12.19
C SER A 18 0.41 25.53 13.42
N TYR A 19 0.94 24.56 14.17
CA TYR A 19 1.82 24.84 15.31
C TYR A 19 3.10 25.57 14.88
N LEU A 20 3.76 25.12 13.81
CA LEU A 20 4.99 25.77 13.35
C LEU A 20 4.79 27.22 12.90
N LEU A 21 3.60 27.57 12.39
CA LEU A 21 3.27 28.92 11.95
C LEU A 21 2.78 29.83 13.08
N THR A 22 2.02 29.29 14.04
CA THR A 22 1.31 30.08 15.06
C THR A 22 1.91 29.99 16.45
N GLY A 23 2.70 28.94 16.73
CA GLY A 23 3.16 28.59 18.07
C GLY A 23 2.10 27.89 18.94
N GLU A 24 0.86 27.75 18.46
CA GLU A 24 -0.27 27.22 19.21
C GLU A 24 -0.60 25.77 18.85
N GLY A 25 -1.21 25.03 19.79
CA GLY A 25 -1.71 23.67 19.51
C GLY A 25 -0.64 22.57 19.51
N PHE A 26 0.52 22.81 20.12
CA PHE A 26 1.61 21.83 20.26
C PHE A 26 1.12 20.45 20.74
N PHE A 27 0.29 20.44 21.80
CA PHE A 27 -0.23 19.18 22.37
C PHE A 27 -1.04 18.37 21.35
N ALA A 28 -1.91 19.03 20.58
CA ALA A 28 -2.71 18.36 19.56
C ALA A 28 -1.84 17.79 18.42
N ALA A 29 -0.83 18.54 17.98
CA ALA A 29 0.14 18.07 16.99
C ALA A 29 0.96 16.87 17.52
N THR A 30 1.40 16.92 18.78
CA THR A 30 2.14 15.82 19.40
C THR A 30 1.27 14.56 19.51
N VAL A 31 0.04 14.69 20.01
CA VAL A 31 -0.90 13.57 20.11
C VAL A 31 -1.17 12.95 18.73
N SER A 32 -1.34 13.77 17.68
CA SER A 32 -1.58 13.25 16.34
C SER A 32 -0.37 12.48 15.78
N VAL A 33 0.86 12.96 16.02
CA VAL A 33 2.09 12.26 15.62
C VAL A 33 2.24 10.93 16.37
N VAL A 34 1.97 10.90 17.69
CA VAL A 34 2.05 9.68 18.51
C VAL A 34 1.03 8.64 18.05
N ILE A 35 -0.23 9.04 17.84
CA ILE A 35 -1.27 8.14 17.32
C ILE A 35 -0.87 7.57 15.95
N LYS A 36 -0.35 8.41 15.04
CA LYS A 36 0.15 7.94 13.75
C LYS A 36 1.29 6.93 13.90
N THR A 37 2.20 7.17 14.85
CA THR A 37 3.31 6.25 15.13
C THR A 37 2.78 4.86 15.52
N VAL A 38 1.81 4.79 16.44
CA VAL A 38 1.19 3.52 16.85
C VAL A 38 0.50 2.81 15.66
N VAL A 39 -0.21 3.57 14.83
CA VAL A 39 -0.87 3.02 13.63
C VAL A 39 0.17 2.47 12.65
N LEU A 40 1.27 3.20 12.41
CA LEU A 40 2.35 2.79 11.49
C LEU A 40 3.04 1.50 11.97
N TYR A 41 3.35 1.40 13.27
CA TYR A 41 3.89 0.17 13.84
C TYR A 41 2.92 -1.00 13.70
N THR A 42 1.63 -0.79 14.01
CA THR A 42 0.60 -1.82 13.88
C THR A 42 0.57 -2.39 12.46
N ILE A 43 0.44 -1.52 11.45
CA ILE A 43 0.35 -1.98 10.05
C ILE A 43 1.63 -2.66 9.58
N MET A 44 2.79 -2.14 9.99
CA MET A 44 4.09 -2.72 9.63
C MET A 44 4.23 -4.13 10.20
N ILE A 45 3.93 -4.30 11.49
CA ILE A 45 3.99 -5.60 12.15
C ILE A 45 3.03 -6.58 11.46
N THR A 46 1.78 -6.19 11.24
CA THR A 46 0.80 -7.07 10.57
C THR A 46 1.20 -7.40 9.13
N GLY A 47 1.76 -6.44 8.39
CA GLY A 47 2.24 -6.63 7.02
C GLY A 47 3.42 -7.60 6.98
N SER A 48 4.40 -7.42 7.87
CA SER A 48 5.58 -8.28 7.93
C SER A 48 5.27 -9.74 8.29
N ILE A 49 4.24 -9.96 9.14
CA ILE A 49 3.76 -11.30 9.46
C ILE A 49 3.10 -11.93 8.22
N TRP A 50 2.28 -11.18 7.49
CA TRP A 50 1.67 -11.66 6.25
C TRP A 50 2.72 -11.99 5.20
N GLU A 51 3.74 -11.15 5.01
CA GLU A 51 4.83 -11.42 4.06
C GLU A 51 5.61 -12.67 4.43
N ARG A 52 5.87 -12.89 5.73
CA ARG A 52 6.51 -14.13 6.18
C ARG A 52 5.68 -15.34 5.79
N ASP A 53 4.36 -15.30 5.99
CA ASP A 53 3.49 -16.46 5.74
C ASP A 53 3.34 -16.76 4.23
N VAL A 54 3.44 -15.73 3.37
CA VAL A 54 3.32 -15.88 1.90
C VAL A 54 4.66 -16.14 1.22
N TYR A 55 5.73 -15.45 1.63
CA TYR A 55 7.02 -15.42 0.93
C TYR A 55 8.18 -16.02 1.75
N GLY A 56 7.96 -16.40 3.00
CA GLY A 56 9.00 -16.95 3.88
C GLY A 56 10.01 -15.93 4.41
N LYS A 57 9.76 -14.62 4.22
CA LYS A 57 10.60 -13.50 4.70
C LYS A 57 9.72 -12.42 5.30
N TYR A 58 10.15 -11.82 6.41
CA TYR A 58 9.36 -10.80 7.10
C TYR A 58 9.27 -9.47 6.33
N LEU A 59 10.33 -9.07 5.64
CA LEU A 59 10.45 -7.82 4.89
C LEU A 59 11.50 -8.01 3.78
N PHE A 60 11.56 -7.08 2.85
CA PHE A 60 12.57 -6.96 1.80
C PHE A 60 12.52 -8.10 0.76
N VAL A 61 11.32 -8.58 0.44
CA VAL A 61 11.11 -9.40 -0.75
C VAL A 61 11.35 -8.53 -1.98
N GLU A 62 11.93 -9.07 -3.05
CA GLU A 62 12.37 -8.30 -4.23
C GLU A 62 11.26 -7.44 -4.84
N ALA A 63 10.01 -7.92 -4.82
CA ALA A 63 8.83 -7.20 -5.30
C ALA A 63 8.45 -5.95 -4.47
N PHE A 64 8.84 -5.90 -3.19
CA PHE A 64 8.46 -4.87 -2.21
C PHE A 64 9.66 -4.12 -1.61
N PHE A 65 10.88 -4.49 -1.96
CA PHE A 65 12.11 -4.00 -1.35
C PHE A 65 12.15 -2.48 -1.13
N TRP A 66 11.86 -1.70 -2.17
CA TRP A 66 11.87 -0.24 -2.07
C TRP A 66 10.76 0.30 -1.18
N GLU A 67 9.59 -0.32 -1.17
CA GLU A 67 8.49 0.07 -0.28
C GLU A 67 8.87 -0.18 1.18
N ASP A 68 9.57 -1.29 1.46
CA ASP A 68 10.06 -1.62 2.79
C ASP A 68 11.16 -0.66 3.24
N VAL A 69 12.09 -0.28 2.36
CA VAL A 69 13.12 0.73 2.67
C VAL A 69 12.49 2.04 3.09
N PHE A 70 11.53 2.57 2.33
CA PHE A 70 10.87 3.83 2.69
C PHE A 70 9.98 3.69 3.92
N SER A 71 9.32 2.55 4.11
CA SER A 71 8.49 2.32 5.29
C SER A 71 9.33 2.21 6.56
N MET A 72 10.50 1.56 6.48
CA MET A 72 11.48 1.55 7.58
C MET A 72 12.01 2.96 7.87
N LEU A 73 12.26 3.77 6.84
CA LEU A 73 12.67 5.16 7.03
C LEU A 73 11.57 6.00 7.71
N VAL A 74 10.31 5.84 7.29
CA VAL A 74 9.15 6.47 7.93
C VAL A 74 9.07 6.06 9.41
N LEU A 75 9.17 4.76 9.71
CA LEU A 75 9.17 4.26 11.08
C LEU A 75 10.33 4.86 11.89
N ALA A 76 11.54 4.84 11.34
CA ALA A 76 12.73 5.37 12.01
C ALA A 76 12.58 6.86 12.38
N LEU A 77 12.02 7.68 11.48
CA LEU A 77 11.76 9.09 11.75
C LEU A 77 10.66 9.28 12.81
N HIS A 78 9.62 8.44 12.81
CA HIS A 78 8.62 8.42 13.87
C HIS A 78 9.21 7.97 15.22
N THR A 79 10.13 7.00 15.24
CA THR A 79 10.85 6.62 16.45
C THR A 79 11.75 7.77 16.94
N ALA A 80 12.45 8.44 16.03
CA ALA A 80 13.26 9.62 16.36
C ALA A 80 12.42 10.74 16.96
N TYR A 81 11.18 10.94 16.48
CA TYR A 81 10.23 11.86 17.09
C TYR A 81 9.90 11.47 18.54
N LEU A 82 9.62 10.18 18.81
CA LEU A 82 9.35 9.72 20.17
C LEU A 82 10.56 9.89 21.09
N VAL A 83 11.78 9.69 20.59
CA VAL A 83 13.02 9.97 21.32
C VAL A 83 13.13 11.47 21.63
N ALA A 84 12.88 12.34 20.65
CA ALA A 84 12.89 13.78 20.84
C ALA A 84 11.87 14.24 21.89
N LEU A 85 10.69 13.61 21.92
CA LEU A 85 9.67 13.84 22.95
C LEU A 85 10.13 13.35 24.33
N TYR A 86 10.77 12.18 24.40
CA TYR A 86 11.24 11.59 25.65
C TYR A 86 12.34 12.41 26.33
N VAL A 87 13.24 13.00 25.54
CA VAL A 87 14.32 13.87 26.06
C VAL A 87 13.91 15.34 26.20
N ASP A 88 12.62 15.64 26.04
CA ASP A 88 12.06 17.00 26.07
C ASP A 88 12.81 17.98 25.15
N ALA A 89 13.14 17.51 23.94
CA ALA A 89 13.80 18.33 22.93
C ALA A 89 12.92 19.54 22.57
N ASP A 90 13.54 20.60 22.06
CA ASP A 90 12.82 21.79 21.61
C ASP A 90 11.62 21.42 20.69
N PRO A 91 10.40 21.90 21.01
CA PRO A 91 9.19 21.58 20.26
C PRO A 91 9.29 21.79 18.74
N ARG A 92 10.03 22.80 18.27
CA ARG A 92 10.19 23.03 16.82
C ARG A 92 11.03 21.92 16.18
N HIS A 93 12.08 21.45 16.85
CA HIS A 93 12.86 20.30 16.37
C HIS A 93 12.00 19.03 16.27
N GLN A 94 11.17 18.75 17.28
CA GLN A 94 10.23 17.63 17.23
C GLN A 94 9.36 17.71 15.95
N MET A 95 8.82 18.88 15.65
CA MET A 95 7.94 19.09 14.49
C MET A 95 8.66 18.99 13.15
N PHE A 96 9.93 19.39 13.06
CA PHE A 96 10.72 19.17 11.85
C PHE A 96 11.02 17.69 11.61
N ILE A 97 11.23 16.88 12.66
CA ILE A 97 11.34 15.42 12.52
C ILE A 97 10.02 14.84 12.00
N ALA A 98 8.87 15.30 12.52
CA ALA A 98 7.56 14.88 12.02
C ALA A 98 7.36 15.27 10.54
N LEU A 99 7.75 16.48 10.14
CA LEU A 99 7.69 16.90 8.74
C LEU A 99 8.61 16.07 7.83
N ALA A 100 9.80 15.69 8.29
CA ALA A 100 10.68 14.80 7.56
C ALA A 100 10.02 13.42 7.35
N ALA A 101 9.39 12.86 8.39
CA ALA A 101 8.61 11.62 8.26
C ALA A 101 7.47 11.78 7.24
N TYR A 102 6.77 12.91 7.25
CA TYR A 102 5.66 13.17 6.34
C TYR A 102 6.11 13.34 4.89
N ALA A 103 7.27 13.96 4.66
CA ALA A 103 7.88 14.04 3.34
C ALA A 103 8.20 12.64 2.80
N THR A 104 8.75 11.74 3.63
CA THR A 104 9.02 10.35 3.22
C THR A 104 7.74 9.56 2.93
N TYR A 105 6.64 9.84 3.64
CA TYR A 105 5.33 9.24 3.37
C TYR A 105 4.79 9.63 1.98
N VAL A 106 5.02 10.85 1.51
CA VAL A 106 4.58 11.28 0.17
C VAL A 106 5.23 10.42 -0.93
N ILE A 107 6.47 9.97 -0.73
CA ILE A 107 7.15 9.05 -1.64
C ILE A 107 6.39 7.72 -1.71
N ASN A 108 6.07 7.14 -0.55
CA ASN A 108 5.32 5.87 -0.47
C ASN A 108 3.92 6.00 -1.12
N ALA A 109 3.20 7.09 -0.84
CA ALA A 109 1.91 7.36 -1.46
C ALA A 109 2.01 7.50 -2.99
N THR A 110 3.09 8.10 -3.49
CA THR A 110 3.36 8.23 -4.93
C THR A 110 3.59 6.85 -5.56
N GLN A 111 4.36 5.97 -4.92
CA GLN A 111 4.58 4.60 -5.38
C GLN A 111 3.25 3.84 -5.51
N PHE A 112 2.38 3.94 -4.51
CA PHE A 112 1.06 3.31 -4.53
C PHE A 112 0.17 3.83 -5.68
N LEU A 113 0.15 5.15 -5.92
CA LEU A 113 -0.62 5.74 -7.02
C LEU A 113 -0.11 5.29 -8.40
N LEU A 114 1.21 5.19 -8.57
CA LEU A 114 1.80 4.69 -9.81
C LEU A 114 1.46 3.21 -10.04
N LYS A 115 1.52 2.37 -9.00
CA LYS A 115 1.09 0.97 -9.08
C LYS A 115 -0.39 0.83 -9.45
N LEU A 116 -1.27 1.65 -8.86
CA LEU A 116 -2.70 1.64 -9.21
C LEU A 116 -2.95 2.07 -10.67
N ARG A 117 -2.17 3.02 -11.19
CA ARG A 117 -2.25 3.44 -12.60
C ARG A 117 -1.80 2.32 -13.53
N ALA A 118 -0.66 1.68 -13.25
CA ALA A 118 -0.16 0.55 -14.03
C ALA A 118 -1.20 -0.59 -14.09
N ALA A 119 -1.75 -1.00 -12.94
CA ALA A 119 -2.78 -2.04 -12.89
C ALA A 119 -4.05 -1.70 -13.70
N ARG A 120 -4.45 -0.43 -13.75
CA ARG A 120 -5.58 0.03 -14.59
C ARG A 120 -5.28 -0.06 -16.08
N LEU A 121 -4.07 0.27 -16.49
CA LEU A 121 -3.64 0.20 -17.90
C LEU A 121 -3.51 -1.26 -18.37
N ASP A 122 -2.94 -2.13 -17.54
CA ASP A 122 -2.81 -3.57 -17.84
C ASP A 122 -4.18 -4.28 -17.90
N GLY A 123 -5.11 -3.88 -17.02
CA GLY A 123 -6.49 -4.36 -17.06
C GLY A 123 -7.26 -3.93 -18.33
N ALA A 124 -6.93 -2.77 -18.90
CA ALA A 124 -7.50 -2.31 -20.17
C ALA A 124 -6.95 -3.09 -21.38
N HIS A 125 -5.68 -3.51 -21.34
CA HIS A 125 -5.08 -4.32 -22.40
C HIS A 125 -5.56 -5.78 -22.41
N SER A 126 -5.85 -6.35 -21.24
CA SER A 126 -6.40 -7.72 -21.15
C SER A 126 -7.86 -7.82 -21.59
N GLY A 127 -8.64 -6.73 -21.50
CA GLY A 127 -10.03 -6.68 -21.99
C GLY A 127 -10.17 -6.44 -23.50
N ALA A 128 -9.16 -5.84 -24.15
CA ALA A 128 -9.19 -5.57 -25.60
C ALA A 128 -8.86 -6.81 -26.46
N ALA A 129 -8.12 -7.79 -25.91
CA ALA A 129 -7.78 -9.03 -26.62
C ALA A 129 -8.95 -10.02 -26.75
N VAL A 130 -10.01 -9.87 -25.96
CA VAL A 130 -11.21 -10.74 -26.03
C VAL A 130 -12.26 -10.22 -27.03
N ALA A 131 -12.15 -8.97 -27.49
CA ALA A 131 -13.12 -8.35 -28.40
C ALA A 131 -12.74 -8.43 -29.90
N GLN A 132 -11.69 -9.16 -30.25
CA GLN A 132 -11.28 -9.41 -31.64
C GLN A 132 -11.12 -10.91 -31.91
N ASP A 133 -12.24 -11.64 -31.92
CA ASP A 133 -12.34 -12.85 -32.75
C ASP A 133 -13.75 -12.97 -33.36
N PRO A 134 -13.99 -12.40 -34.55
CA PRO A 134 -15.22 -12.60 -35.31
C PRO A 134 -15.16 -13.82 -36.24
N ALA A 135 -14.28 -14.81 -36.03
CA ALA A 135 -14.01 -15.86 -37.03
C ALA A 135 -14.49 -17.28 -36.67
N ILE A 136 -15.57 -17.44 -35.90
CA ILE A 136 -16.28 -18.73 -35.79
C ILE A 136 -17.79 -18.52 -35.97
N GLU A 137 -18.18 -18.00 -37.13
CA GLU A 137 -19.57 -18.09 -37.60
C GLU A 137 -19.55 -18.74 -38.99
N GLY A 138 -19.89 -20.03 -39.03
CA GLY A 138 -20.26 -20.72 -40.27
C GLY A 138 -19.20 -21.67 -40.88
N VAL A 139 -19.02 -22.85 -40.30
CA VAL A 139 -18.82 -24.07 -41.10
C VAL A 139 -19.74 -25.15 -40.54
N ALA A 140 -20.81 -25.38 -41.28
CA ALA A 140 -21.85 -26.36 -41.00
C ALA A 140 -21.28 -27.78 -41.02
N ILE A 141 -21.79 -28.59 -40.09
CA ILE A 141 -21.60 -30.03 -40.00
C ILE A 141 -22.37 -30.69 -41.16
N GLU A 142 -21.66 -31.38 -42.04
CA GLU A 142 -22.25 -32.32 -42.99
C GLU A 142 -21.51 -33.65 -42.94
N GLY A 143 -22.27 -34.73 -42.69
CA GLY A 143 -21.95 -36.05 -43.24
C GLY A 143 -21.28 -37.08 -42.33
N ALA A 144 -22.12 -37.93 -41.73
CA ALA A 144 -22.00 -39.39 -41.71
C ALA A 144 -20.78 -40.07 -41.05
N ALA A 145 -21.01 -40.82 -39.96
CA ALA A 145 -21.20 -42.27 -40.02
C ALA A 145 -21.40 -42.87 -38.61
N ILE A 146 -22.38 -43.76 -38.54
CA ILE A 146 -22.76 -44.58 -37.39
C ILE A 146 -21.73 -45.70 -37.22
N ASP A 147 -21.23 -45.92 -35.99
CA ASP A 147 -20.74 -47.23 -35.56
C ASP A 147 -21.39 -47.59 -34.20
N PRO A 148 -22.23 -48.64 -34.13
CA PRO A 148 -22.90 -49.07 -32.91
C PRO A 148 -22.06 -50.19 -32.25
N GLY A 149 -21.26 -49.85 -31.25
CA GLY A 149 -20.33 -50.84 -30.69
C GLY A 149 -19.96 -50.63 -29.22
N VAL A 150 -20.71 -51.32 -28.36
CA VAL A 150 -20.28 -51.85 -27.05
C VAL A 150 -20.37 -50.92 -25.84
N ALA A 151 -21.47 -51.14 -25.10
CA ALA A 151 -21.64 -50.84 -23.69
C ALA A 151 -20.65 -51.61 -22.78
N ARG A 152 -20.16 -50.95 -21.73
CA ARG A 152 -19.95 -51.44 -20.34
C ARG A 152 -19.31 -50.31 -19.52
N LEU A 153 -20.03 -49.66 -18.59
CA LEU A 153 -20.14 -50.03 -17.17
C LEU A 153 -18.82 -50.57 -16.58
N THR A 154 -18.15 -49.76 -15.77
CA THR A 154 -17.79 -50.11 -14.38
C THR A 154 -17.27 -48.89 -13.61
N LYS A 155 -18.03 -48.57 -12.54
CA LYS A 155 -17.69 -47.97 -11.24
C LYS A 155 -16.87 -46.68 -11.17
#